data_AF-A0A651FXG7-F1
#
_entry.id   AF-A0A651FXG7-F1
#
_cell.length_a   1.000
_cell.length_b   1.000
_cell.length_c   1.000
_cell.angle_alpha   90.00
_cell.angle_beta   90.00
_cell.angle_gamma   90.00
#
_symmetry.space_group_name_H-M   'P 1'
#
loop_
_entity.id
_entity.type
_entity.pdbx_description
1 polymer ?
#
loop_
_entity_poly.entity_id
_entity_poly.type
_entity_poly.pdbx_seq_one_letter_code
_entity_poly.pdbx_strand_id
1 'polypeptide(L)'
;MLIISHNIYLKTDVDEIAIEIRLYQPEKHNTAWICRYEVDWPEGSRTFRSSGFDALQALVLALQMIGAEIYSSSYHRAGRLRAYDNEKGYGFPVASSLRDLLVGVDKIAM
;
A
#
# COMPACT_ATOMS: atom_id res chain seq x y z
N MET A 1 15.93 -7.62 -2.30
CA MET A 1 15.32 -8.91 -1.84
C MET A 1 13.83 -8.69 -1.49
N LEU A 2 12.90 -9.61 -1.75
CA LEU A 2 11.51 -9.50 -1.25
C LEU A 2 11.51 -9.69 0.27
N ILE A 3 10.88 -8.79 1.03
CA ILE A 3 10.83 -8.88 2.50
C ILE A 3 9.45 -9.21 3.03
N ILE A 4 8.39 -8.75 2.36
CA ILE A 4 7.01 -9.02 2.77
C ILE A 4 6.08 -9.00 1.56
N SER A 5 5.10 -9.90 1.59
CA SER A 5 3.90 -9.85 0.75
C SER A 5 2.70 -9.59 1.65
N HIS A 6 1.80 -8.73 1.20
CA HIS A 6 0.54 -8.40 1.89
C HIS A 6 -0.60 -8.39 0.88
N ASN A 7 -1.74 -8.97 1.23
CA ASN A 7 -2.90 -9.03 0.34
C ASN A 7 -4.01 -8.14 0.85
N ILE A 8 -4.60 -7.37 -0.08
CA ILE A 8 -5.94 -6.81 0.07
C ILE A 8 -6.85 -7.45 -0.98
N TYR A 9 -8.16 -7.32 -0.83
CA TYR A 9 -9.12 -7.99 -1.70
C TYR A 9 -10.02 -6.98 -2.39
N LEU A 10 -10.18 -7.15 -3.69
CA LEU A 10 -11.15 -6.42 -4.51
C LEU A 10 -12.40 -7.26 -4.70
N LYS A 11 -13.53 -6.72 -4.23
CA LYS A 11 -14.85 -7.29 -4.49
C LYS A 11 -15.29 -7.00 -5.91
N THR A 12 -15.60 -8.06 -6.65
CA THR A 12 -16.28 -8.01 -7.94
C THR A 12 -17.73 -8.48 -7.79
N ASP A 13 -18.50 -8.50 -8.88
CA ASP A 13 -19.90 -8.93 -8.84
C ASP A 13 -20.05 -10.44 -8.62
N VAL A 14 -18.98 -11.22 -8.85
CA VAL A 14 -19.02 -12.69 -8.84
C VAL A 14 -18.02 -13.30 -7.84
N ASP A 15 -16.87 -12.65 -7.62
CA ASP A 15 -15.79 -13.18 -6.77
C ASP A 15 -14.95 -12.07 -6.10
N GLU A 16 -14.00 -12.44 -5.23
CA GLU A 16 -12.96 -11.56 -4.72
C GLU A 16 -11.62 -11.82 -5.43
N ILE A 17 -11.00 -10.75 -5.93
CA ILE A 17 -9.65 -10.80 -6.52
C ILE A 17 -8.65 -10.36 -5.46
N ALA A 18 -7.64 -11.20 -5.19
CA ALA A 18 -6.52 -10.81 -4.34
C ALA A 18 -5.62 -9.81 -5.09
N ILE A 19 -5.36 -8.66 -4.46
CA ILE A 19 -4.36 -7.69 -4.88
C ILE A 19 -3.15 -7.90 -3.98
N GLU A 20 -2.09 -8.49 -4.54
CA GLU A 20 -0.83 -8.68 -3.82
C GLU A 20 0.00 -7.40 -3.85
N ILE A 21 0.49 -7.02 -2.68
CA ILE A 21 1.44 -5.94 -2.47
C ILE A 21 2.76 -6.56 -2.05
N ARG A 22 3.80 -6.37 -2.85
CA ARG A 22 5.15 -6.90 -2.59
C ARG A 22 6.08 -5.77 -2.23
N LEU A 23 6.65 -5.81 -1.04
CA LEU A 23 7.60 -4.82 -0.56
C LEU A 23 8.99 -5.43 -0.48
N TYR A 24 9.96 -4.73 -1.06
CA TYR A 24 11.33 -5.19 -1.18
C TYR A 24 12.22 -4.47 -0.17
N GLN A 25 13.29 -5.16 0.26
CA GLN A 25 14.32 -4.63 1.12
C GLN A 25 14.80 -3.26 0.59
N PRO A 26 14.90 -2.23 1.45
CA PRO A 26 15.55 -0.99 1.07
C PRO A 26 17.01 -1.26 0.69
N GLU A 27 17.44 -0.73 -0.44
CA GLU A 27 18.79 -0.91 -0.97
C GLU A 27 19.45 0.47 -1.14
N LYS A 28 20.75 0.57 -0.84
CA LYS A 28 21.49 1.82 -1.01
C LYS A 28 21.78 2.03 -2.50
N HIS A 29 21.36 3.17 -3.04
CA HIS A 29 21.64 3.60 -4.41
C HIS A 29 22.25 5.00 -4.42
N ASN A 30 23.55 5.06 -4.69
CA ASN A 30 24.32 6.31 -4.69
C ASN A 30 24.22 7.07 -3.35
N THR A 31 23.59 8.25 -3.34
CA THR A 31 23.44 9.13 -2.17
C THR A 31 22.14 8.91 -1.40
N ALA A 32 21.27 8.00 -1.84
CA ALA A 32 19.98 7.72 -1.22
C ALA A 32 19.76 6.22 -1.03
N TRP A 33 18.71 5.88 -0.30
CA TRP A 33 18.18 4.53 -0.16
C TRP A 33 16.86 4.44 -0.90
N ILE A 34 16.69 3.36 -1.65
CA ILE A 34 15.47 3.12 -2.41
C ILE A 34 14.76 1.92 -1.83
N CYS A 35 13.48 2.06 -1.53
CA CYS A 35 12.62 0.94 -1.20
C CYS A 35 11.60 0.76 -2.33
N ARG A 36 11.71 -0.36 -3.04
CA ARG A 36 10.81 -0.74 -4.14
C ARG A 36 9.60 -1.47 -3.57
N TYR A 37 8.44 -1.23 -4.17
CA TYR A 37 7.26 -2.06 -3.95
C TYR A 37 6.49 -2.26 -5.25
N GLU A 38 5.64 -3.27 -5.28
CA GLU A 38 4.76 -3.61 -6.39
C GLU A 38 3.34 -3.79 -5.88
N VAL A 39 2.35 -3.46 -6.71
CA VAL A 39 0.93 -3.68 -6.44
C VAL A 39 0.29 -4.32 -7.67
N ASP A 40 -0.31 -5.49 -7.50
CA ASP A 40 -0.95 -6.27 -8.55
C ASP A 40 -2.41 -5.86 -8.74
N TRP A 41 -2.60 -4.71 -9.37
CA TRP A 41 -3.93 -4.26 -9.77
C TRP A 41 -4.53 -5.17 -10.84
N PRO A 42 -5.87 -5.25 -10.96
CA PRO A 42 -6.53 -6.04 -12.01
C PRO A 42 -6.10 -5.68 -13.43
N GLU A 43 -5.74 -4.42 -13.68
CA GLU A 43 -5.26 -3.93 -14.98
C GLU A 43 -3.79 -4.26 -15.25
N GLY A 44 -3.06 -4.70 -14.24
CA GLY A 44 -1.65 -5.06 -14.33
C GLY A 44 -0.83 -4.64 -13.13
N SER A 45 0.29 -5.34 -12.92
CA SER A 45 1.24 -5.03 -11.86
C SER A 45 1.91 -3.68 -12.09
N ARG A 46 1.93 -2.84 -11.05
CA ARG A 46 2.63 -1.56 -11.05
C ARG A 46 3.80 -1.59 -10.07
N THR A 47 4.98 -1.23 -10.54
CA THR A 47 6.19 -1.10 -9.72
C THR A 47 6.44 0.36 -9.35
N PHE A 48 6.76 0.60 -8.09
CA PHE A 48 7.05 1.92 -7.53
C PHE A 48 8.34 1.90 -6.72
N ARG A 49 8.87 3.09 -6.48
CA ARG A 49 10.11 3.30 -5.70
C ARG A 49 9.95 4.54 -4.85
N SER A 50 10.23 4.40 -3.56
CA SER A 50 10.42 5.52 -2.63
C SER A 50 11.92 5.79 -2.47
N SER A 51 12.28 7.01 -2.11
CA SER A 51 13.67 7.42 -1.86
C SER A 51 13.78 8.08 -0.49
N GLY A 52 14.72 7.61 0.34
CA GLY A 52 15.00 8.15 1.67
C GLY A 52 16.50 8.36 1.89
N PHE A 53 16.84 9.10 2.94
CA PHE A 53 18.21 9.33 3.39
C PHE A 53 18.85 8.03 3.89
N ASP A 54 18.06 7.17 4.53
CA ASP A 54 18.45 5.84 4.99
C ASP A 54 17.40 4.78 4.66
N ALA A 55 17.71 3.52 5.00
CA ALA A 55 16.83 2.38 4.79
C ALA A 55 15.48 2.54 5.49
N LEU A 56 15.47 3.09 6.70
CA LEU A 56 14.27 3.27 7.51
C LEU A 56 13.35 4.30 6.89
N GLN A 57 13.87 5.47 6.52
CA GLN A 57 13.10 6.52 5.89
C GLN A 57 12.54 6.06 4.54
N ALA A 58 13.34 5.37 3.73
CA ALA A 58 12.87 4.79 2.47
C ALA A 58 11.72 3.80 2.71
N LEU A 59 11.84 2.93 3.72
CA LEU A 59 10.79 1.99 4.09
C LEU A 59 9.48 2.69 4.52
N VAL A 60 9.57 3.66 5.43
CA VAL A 60 8.40 4.41 5.91
C VAL A 60 7.71 5.15 4.76
N LEU A 61 8.48 5.76 3.86
CA LEU A 61 7.94 6.41 2.67
C LEU A 61 7.28 5.40 1.73
N ALA A 62 7.85 4.22 1.51
CA ALA A 62 7.21 3.17 0.73
C ALA A 62 5.85 2.77 1.31
N LEU A 63 5.77 2.57 2.64
CA LEU A 63 4.51 2.23 3.32
C LEU A 63 3.46 3.34 3.16
N GLN A 64 3.85 4.60 3.28
CA GLN A 64 2.95 5.74 3.05
C GLN A 64 2.50 5.86 1.60
N MET A 65 3.40 5.58 0.64
CA MET A 65 3.05 5.58 -0.78
C MET A 65 2.12 4.42 -1.15
N ILE A 66 2.30 3.23 -0.55
CA ILE A 66 1.35 2.12 -0.68
C ILE A 66 -0.02 2.56 -0.17
N GLY A 67 -0.08 3.14 1.03
CA GLY A 67 -1.32 3.70 1.57
C GLY A 67 -1.95 4.71 0.61
N ALA A 68 -1.18 5.64 0.06
CA ALA A 68 -1.66 6.61 -0.91
C ALA A 68 -2.24 5.95 -2.18
N GLU A 69 -1.55 4.98 -2.78
CA GLU A 69 -2.06 4.26 -3.97
C GLU A 69 -3.38 3.54 -3.67
N ILE A 70 -3.51 2.89 -2.51
CA ILE A 70 -4.71 2.14 -2.14
C ILE A 70 -5.87 3.10 -1.84
N TYR A 71 -5.66 4.06 -0.94
CA TYR A 71 -6.73 4.97 -0.48
C TYR A 71 -7.18 5.96 -1.55
N SER A 72 -6.33 6.31 -2.52
CA SER A 72 -6.71 7.18 -3.64
C SER A 72 -7.27 6.43 -4.86
N SER A 73 -7.21 5.10 -4.86
CA SER A 73 -7.68 4.27 -5.98
C SER A 73 -9.17 4.44 -6.28
N SER A 74 -9.54 4.23 -7.56
CA SER A 74 -10.95 4.12 -7.96
C SER A 74 -11.68 3.00 -7.21
N TYR A 75 -10.97 1.93 -6.87
CA TYR A 75 -11.50 0.78 -6.13
C TYR A 75 -11.88 1.13 -4.68
N HIS A 76 -11.03 1.87 -3.96
CA HIS A 76 -11.38 2.40 -2.65
C HIS A 76 -12.56 3.36 -2.75
N ARG A 77 -12.54 4.29 -3.71
CA ARG A 77 -13.64 5.25 -3.91
C ARG A 77 -14.98 4.57 -4.21
N ALA A 78 -14.95 3.43 -4.90
CA ALA A 78 -16.12 2.61 -5.18
C ALA A 78 -16.56 1.72 -3.99
N GLY A 79 -15.83 1.72 -2.88
CA GLY A 79 -16.12 0.89 -1.70
C GLY A 79 -15.90 -0.60 -1.95
N ARG A 80 -15.07 -0.98 -2.93
CA ARG A 80 -14.88 -2.37 -3.37
C ARG A 80 -13.66 -3.05 -2.76
N LEU A 81 -12.81 -2.33 -2.04
CA LEU A 81 -11.63 -2.92 -1.39
C LEU A 81 -11.93 -3.35 0.06
N ARG A 82 -11.25 -4.41 0.51
CA ARG A 82 -11.32 -4.95 1.87
C ARG A 82 -9.95 -5.45 2.35
N ALA A 83 -9.66 -5.33 3.65
CA ALA A 83 -8.51 -5.97 4.30
C ALA A 83 -8.57 -7.50 4.19
N TYR A 84 -7.46 -8.19 4.46
CA TYR A 84 -7.40 -9.65 4.48
C TYR A 84 -8.27 -10.30 5.56
N ASP A 85 -8.36 -9.70 6.74
CA ASP A 85 -9.06 -10.19 7.94
C ASP A 85 -10.54 -9.76 8.05
N ASN A 86 -11.09 -9.15 7.01
CA ASN A 86 -12.41 -8.52 6.96
C ASN A 86 -12.53 -7.24 7.81
N GLU A 87 -11.45 -6.74 8.40
CA GLU A 87 -11.49 -5.43 9.05
C GLU A 87 -11.74 -4.32 8.03
N LYS A 88 -12.34 -3.24 8.52
CA LYS A 88 -12.44 -2.00 7.74
C LYS A 88 -11.12 -1.25 7.94
N GLY A 89 -10.41 -0.95 6.87
CA GLY A 89 -9.03 -0.44 6.88
C GLY A 89 -8.16 -1.32 5.99
N TYR A 90 -6.93 -0.92 5.69
CA TYR A 90 -6.00 -1.70 4.87
C TYR A 90 -4.64 -1.89 5.56
N GLY A 91 -4.44 -1.32 6.76
CA GLY A 91 -3.24 -1.52 7.57
C GLY A 91 -2.01 -0.73 7.10
N PHE A 92 -2.21 0.27 6.22
CA PHE A 92 -1.11 1.12 5.72
C PHE A 92 -1.19 2.53 6.29
N PRO A 93 -0.07 3.07 6.82
CA PRO A 93 -0.02 4.47 7.22
C PRO A 93 -0.18 5.37 5.99
N VAL A 94 -0.67 6.58 6.20
CA VAL A 94 -0.76 7.60 5.14
C VAL A 94 -0.15 8.93 5.60
N ALA A 95 0.21 9.78 4.64
CA ALA A 95 0.55 11.17 4.93
C ALA A 95 -0.66 11.92 5.52
N SER A 96 -0.41 12.96 6.32
CA SER A 96 -1.46 13.70 7.02
C SER A 96 -2.55 14.26 6.10
N SER A 97 -2.20 14.58 4.85
CA SER A 97 -3.12 15.08 3.83
C SER A 97 -4.11 14.06 3.27
N LEU A 98 -3.97 12.77 3.62
CA LEU A 98 -4.83 11.68 3.14
C LEU A 98 -5.63 11.02 4.28
N ARG A 99 -5.54 11.55 5.50
CA ARG A 99 -6.20 10.97 6.69
C ARG A 99 -7.72 10.96 6.59
N ASP A 100 -8.28 11.86 5.79
CA ASP A 100 -9.71 11.96 5.50
C ASP A 100 -10.24 10.76 4.68
N LEU A 101 -9.38 10.08 3.92
CA LEU A 101 -9.71 8.89 3.14
C LEU A 101 -9.70 7.59 3.96
N LEU A 102 -9.15 7.62 5.19
CA LEU A 102 -9.03 6.43 6.02
C LEU A 102 -10.41 5.88 6.42
N VAL A 103 -10.51 4.56 6.49
CA VAL A 103 -11.74 3.85 6.88
C VAL A 103 -11.47 2.85 8.01
N GLY A 104 -12.50 2.62 8.82
CA GLY A 104 -12.46 1.64 9.91
C GLY A 104 -11.33 1.85 10.91
N VAL A 105 -10.58 0.79 11.23
CA VAL A 105 -9.54 0.79 12.27
C VAL A 105 -8.40 1.76 11.95
N ASP A 106 -8.08 1.94 10.66
CA ASP A 106 -7.04 2.88 10.21
C ASP A 106 -7.41 4.33 10.52
N LYS A 107 -8.70 4.66 10.64
CA LYS A 107 -9.16 5.99 11.04
C LYS A 107 -9.08 6.23 12.56
N ILE A 108 -9.22 5.16 13.34
CA ILE A 108 -9.28 5.22 14.81
C ILE A 108 -7.87 5.24 15.42
N ALA A 109 -6.89 4.64 14.75
CA ALA A 109 -5.49 4.58 15.18
C ALA A 109 -4.69 5.90 14.95
N MET A 110 -5.37 7.02 14.69
CA MET A 110 -4.79 8.33 14.40
C MET A 110 -4.73 9.27 15.60
#